data_AF-C1FI51-F1
#
_entry.id   AF-C1FI51-F1
#
_cell.length_a   1.000
_cell.length_b   1.000
_cell.length_c   1.000
_cell.angle_alpha   90.00
_cell.angle_beta   90.00
_cell.angle_gamma   90.00
#
_symmetry.space_group_name_H-M   'P 1'
#
loop_
_entity.id
_entity.type
_entity.pdbx_description
1 polymer ?
#
loop_
_entity_poly.entity_id
_entity_poly.type
_entity_poly.pdbx_seq_one_letter_code
_entity_poly.pdbx_strand_id
1 'polypeptide(L)'
;MAALGVRPPEWNDNYKAKIKKIFDQCDDDKSGTVSLDELGRALAAEKDLCRILGIDPIAAEPGNKAKLREVFNTVDIDGSDELDFDEFGLFFQSRVEILRYLPGTDDEDKFCIIQESIEQIREHANEIHPMAIPGLFNDRIENIKPIVDGLADAILDDIGDAVDCFLEPDKIMKAKREVGYVLATRGATKANFDAYGDAMLSAFEAGYGEGWTAAHHEAWGKCLGNLMDMYRLGVEDFQKEERDKKQAAIEAAKAAEAEAKAAADKAAIKAAEDAKKAAEKEAAEAQKAVEAAEKKRKEEDEKRAREREEKAKKLAAAEAKKTEEELAEERKLKEQRMALVRANQAARMKREQEALKDQEPFCFCLKKGMVKGTPLY
;
A
#
# COMPACT_ATOMS: atom_id res chain seq x y z
N MET A 1 -25.24 23.10 -25.33
CA MET A 1 -24.54 22.32 -24.28
C MET A 1 -23.81 21.21 -25.00
N ALA A 2 -22.49 21.15 -24.90
CA ALA A 2 -21.71 20.10 -25.54
C ALA A 2 -22.04 18.78 -24.84
N ALA A 3 -22.55 17.80 -25.60
CA ALA A 3 -22.67 16.42 -25.14
C ALA A 3 -21.28 15.98 -24.70
N LEU A 4 -21.14 15.57 -23.44
CA LEU A 4 -19.95 14.89 -22.95
C LEU A 4 -19.89 13.56 -23.70
N GLY A 5 -19.23 13.56 -24.87
CA GLY A 5 -19.13 12.40 -25.73
C GLY A 5 -18.47 11.27 -24.97
N VAL A 6 -19.28 10.27 -24.60
CA VAL A 6 -18.77 8.92 -24.36
C VAL A 6 -18.08 8.55 -25.66
N ARG A 7 -16.74 8.54 -25.65
CA ARG A 7 -15.97 8.14 -26.83
C ARG A 7 -16.40 6.71 -27.16
N PRO A 8 -16.84 6.42 -28.38
CA PRO A 8 -17.22 5.06 -28.76
C PRO A 8 -16.04 4.12 -28.48
N PRO A 9 -16.29 2.97 -27.85
CA PRO A 9 -15.21 2.04 -27.53
C PRO A 9 -14.50 1.56 -28.79
N GLU A 10 -13.18 1.73 -28.84
CA GLU A 10 -12.36 1.21 -29.94
C GLU A 10 -12.21 -0.32 -29.80
N TRP A 11 -13.10 -1.04 -30.46
CA TRP A 11 -13.05 -2.50 -30.56
C TRP A 11 -12.00 -2.96 -31.57
N ASN A 12 -11.27 -4.03 -31.27
CA ASN A 12 -10.46 -4.72 -32.29
C ASN A 12 -11.38 -5.43 -33.31
N ASP A 13 -10.86 -5.77 -34.48
CA ASP A 13 -11.66 -6.31 -35.59
C ASP A 13 -12.39 -7.62 -35.23
N ASN A 14 -11.78 -8.45 -34.39
CA ASN A 14 -12.39 -9.70 -33.91
C ASN A 14 -13.60 -9.40 -33.00
N TYR A 15 -13.45 -8.51 -32.03
CA TYR A 15 -14.55 -8.09 -31.16
C TYR A 15 -15.65 -7.36 -31.94
N LYS A 16 -15.30 -6.54 -32.94
CA LYS A 16 -16.29 -5.93 -33.84
C LYS A 16 -17.14 -6.99 -34.55
N ALA A 17 -16.51 -8.02 -35.11
CA ALA A 17 -17.23 -9.09 -35.79
C ALA A 17 -18.19 -9.83 -34.85
N LYS A 18 -17.77 -10.11 -33.61
CA LYS A 18 -18.62 -10.77 -32.60
C LYS A 18 -19.79 -9.89 -32.14
N ILE A 19 -19.53 -8.61 -31.86
CA ILE A 19 -20.57 -7.64 -31.51
C ILE A 19 -21.54 -7.50 -32.69
N LYS A 20 -21.03 -7.46 -33.93
CA LYS A 20 -21.85 -7.33 -35.13
C LYS A 20 -22.77 -8.53 -35.35
N LYS A 21 -22.31 -9.75 -35.06
CA LYS A 21 -23.16 -10.95 -35.08
C LYS A 21 -24.36 -10.82 -34.13
N ILE A 22 -24.13 -10.32 -32.91
CA ILE A 22 -25.20 -10.11 -31.92
C ILE A 22 -26.10 -8.94 -32.31
N PHE A 23 -25.51 -7.86 -32.83
CA PHE A 23 -26.24 -6.71 -33.34
C PHE A 23 -27.20 -7.14 -34.47
N ASP A 24 -26.70 -7.89 -35.45
CA ASP A 24 -27.48 -8.39 -36.58
C ASP A 24 -28.54 -9.42 -36.16
N GLN A 25 -28.34 -10.10 -35.02
CA GLN A 25 -29.35 -10.96 -34.41
C GLN A 25 -30.47 -10.17 -33.72
N CYS A 26 -30.20 -8.93 -33.29
CA CYS A 26 -31.21 -8.06 -32.70
C CYS A 26 -31.89 -7.17 -33.77
N ASP A 27 -31.17 -6.74 -34.80
CA ASP A 27 -31.64 -5.93 -35.94
C ASP A 27 -32.48 -6.80 -36.90
N ASP A 28 -33.69 -7.16 -36.46
CA ASP A 28 -34.63 -8.02 -37.18
C ASP A 28 -34.99 -7.46 -38.57
N ASP A 29 -35.16 -6.13 -38.67
CA ASP A 29 -35.58 -5.46 -39.91
C ASP A 29 -34.41 -5.06 -40.83
N LYS A 30 -33.16 -5.21 -40.36
CA LYS A 30 -31.92 -4.88 -41.07
C LYS A 30 -31.82 -3.41 -41.43
N SER A 31 -32.38 -2.54 -40.61
CA SER A 31 -32.31 -1.08 -40.74
C SER A 31 -30.89 -0.55 -40.52
N GLY A 32 -30.04 -1.33 -39.82
CA GLY A 32 -28.72 -0.90 -39.38
C GLY A 32 -28.73 -0.21 -38.02
N THR A 33 -29.87 -0.22 -37.33
CA THR A 33 -30.07 0.21 -35.95
C THR A 33 -30.89 -0.85 -35.20
N VAL A 34 -30.87 -0.85 -33.86
CA VAL A 34 -31.69 -1.76 -33.04
C VAL A 34 -32.68 -0.94 -32.22
N SER A 35 -33.96 -1.08 -32.51
CA SER A 35 -35.02 -0.45 -31.74
C SER A 35 -35.26 -1.15 -30.39
N LEU A 36 -35.90 -0.46 -29.46
CA LEU A 36 -36.29 -1.05 -28.16
C LEU A 36 -37.16 -2.30 -28.31
N ASP A 37 -38.06 -2.31 -29.30
CA ASP A 37 -38.98 -3.42 -29.53
C ASP A 37 -38.24 -4.64 -30.10
N GLU A 38 -37.27 -4.41 -30.99
CA GLU A 38 -36.38 -5.44 -31.52
C GLU A 38 -35.50 -6.04 -30.43
N LEU A 39 -34.85 -5.21 -29.63
CA LEU A 39 -34.07 -5.66 -28.48
C LEU A 39 -34.95 -6.49 -27.53
N GLY A 40 -36.16 -6.03 -27.23
CA GLY A 40 -37.09 -6.76 -26.37
C GLY A 40 -37.51 -8.11 -26.94
N ARG A 41 -37.77 -8.19 -28.25
CA ARG A 41 -38.10 -9.46 -28.93
C ARG A 41 -36.92 -10.43 -28.93
N ALA A 42 -35.71 -9.95 -29.27
CA ALA A 42 -34.50 -10.75 -29.26
C ALA A 42 -34.21 -11.32 -27.87
N LEU A 43 -34.29 -10.49 -26.83
CA LEU A 43 -34.08 -10.92 -25.44
C LEU A 43 -35.14 -11.90 -24.93
N ALA A 44 -36.39 -11.78 -25.39
CA ALA A 44 -37.47 -12.70 -25.04
C ALA A 44 -37.34 -14.06 -25.76
N ALA A 45 -36.80 -14.06 -26.98
CA ALA A 45 -36.54 -15.26 -27.76
C ALA A 45 -35.33 -16.04 -27.23
N GLU A 46 -34.25 -15.33 -26.87
CA GLU A 46 -32.97 -15.91 -26.48
C GLU A 46 -32.58 -15.52 -25.05
N LYS A 47 -32.70 -16.47 -24.12
CA LYS A 47 -32.37 -16.23 -22.71
C LYS A 47 -30.89 -15.87 -22.50
N ASP A 48 -30.02 -16.38 -23.37
CA ASP A 48 -28.59 -16.14 -23.26
C ASP A 48 -28.22 -14.73 -23.70
N LEU A 49 -29.01 -14.08 -24.58
CA LEU A 49 -28.83 -12.66 -24.93
C LEU A 49 -28.94 -11.74 -23.71
N CYS A 50 -29.82 -12.06 -22.76
CA CYS A 50 -29.92 -11.29 -21.51
C CYS A 50 -28.59 -11.32 -20.75
N ARG A 51 -27.96 -12.49 -20.67
CA ARG A 51 -26.68 -12.63 -19.98
C ARG A 51 -25.54 -11.99 -20.75
N ILE A 52 -25.49 -12.18 -22.06
CA ILE A 52 -24.48 -11.61 -22.96
C ILE A 52 -24.52 -10.08 -22.91
N LEU A 53 -25.72 -9.51 -23.05
CA LEU A 53 -25.99 -8.08 -22.96
C LEU A 53 -26.11 -7.58 -21.51
N GLY A 54 -25.97 -8.45 -20.51
CA GLY A 54 -25.95 -8.11 -19.08
C GLY A 54 -27.19 -7.35 -18.64
N ILE A 55 -28.29 -7.68 -19.29
CA ILE A 55 -29.63 -7.20 -19.01
C ILE A 55 -30.25 -8.22 -18.06
N ASP A 56 -30.82 -7.73 -16.95
CA ASP A 56 -31.56 -8.59 -16.03
C ASP A 56 -32.67 -9.33 -16.80
N PRO A 57 -32.77 -10.67 -16.75
CA PRO A 57 -33.83 -11.41 -17.43
C PRO A 57 -35.24 -10.91 -17.08
N ILE A 58 -35.43 -10.34 -15.89
CA ILE A 58 -36.69 -9.71 -15.49
C ILE A 58 -37.02 -8.54 -16.41
N ALA A 59 -36.03 -7.74 -16.83
CA ALA A 59 -36.24 -6.62 -17.74
C ALA A 59 -36.65 -7.07 -19.16
N ALA A 60 -36.24 -8.26 -19.59
CA ALA A 60 -36.60 -8.84 -20.87
C ALA A 60 -38.03 -9.43 -20.93
N GLU A 61 -38.70 -9.55 -19.77
CA GLU A 61 -40.08 -10.06 -19.74
C GLU A 61 -41.06 -9.05 -20.40
N PRO A 62 -42.06 -9.53 -21.16
CA PRO A 62 -43.02 -8.66 -21.85
C PRO A 62 -43.75 -7.64 -20.95
N GLY A 63 -43.86 -7.92 -19.64
CA GLY A 63 -44.49 -7.04 -18.66
C GLY A 63 -43.59 -5.95 -18.07
N ASN A 64 -42.28 -5.98 -18.33
CA ASN A 64 -41.28 -5.14 -17.67
C ASN A 64 -40.59 -4.14 -18.62
N LYS A 65 -41.27 -3.73 -19.70
CA LYS A 65 -40.76 -2.80 -20.73
C LYS A 65 -40.15 -1.51 -20.16
N ALA A 66 -40.63 -1.03 -19.01
CA ALA A 66 -40.05 0.13 -18.32
C ALA A 66 -38.60 -0.09 -17.88
N LYS A 67 -38.27 -1.27 -17.33
CA LYS A 67 -36.90 -1.63 -16.94
C LYS A 67 -35.99 -1.81 -18.16
N LEU A 68 -36.52 -2.40 -19.23
CA LEU A 68 -35.78 -2.50 -20.49
C LEU A 68 -35.47 -1.12 -21.06
N ARG A 69 -36.43 -0.19 -21.00
CA ARG A 69 -36.25 1.21 -21.41
C ARG A 69 -35.20 1.93 -20.58
N GLU A 70 -35.15 1.70 -19.26
CA GLU A 70 -34.09 2.27 -18.42
C GLU A 70 -32.70 1.84 -18.90
N VAL A 71 -32.51 0.54 -19.17
CA VAL A 71 -31.24 0.01 -19.69
C VAL A 71 -30.94 0.53 -21.09
N PHE A 72 -31.93 0.55 -21.98
CA PHE A 72 -31.80 1.08 -23.35
C PHE A 72 -31.33 2.55 -23.34
N ASN A 73 -31.95 3.40 -22.54
CA ASN A 73 -31.60 4.82 -22.42
C ASN A 73 -30.19 5.05 -21.85
N THR A 74 -29.55 4.04 -21.25
CA THR A 74 -28.16 4.18 -20.79
C THR A 74 -27.14 4.09 -21.92
N VAL A 75 -27.53 3.45 -23.04
CA VAL A 75 -26.68 3.22 -24.20
C VAL A 75 -27.09 4.04 -25.42
N ASP A 76 -28.36 4.45 -25.51
CA ASP A 76 -28.87 5.46 -26.46
C ASP A 76 -28.38 6.86 -26.04
N ILE A 77 -27.25 7.30 -26.59
CA ILE A 77 -26.57 8.54 -26.19
C ILE A 77 -27.19 9.74 -26.90
N ASP A 78 -27.63 9.56 -28.14
CA ASP A 78 -28.19 10.63 -28.95
C ASP A 78 -29.71 10.83 -28.76
N GLY A 79 -30.38 9.88 -28.09
CA GLY A 79 -31.80 9.92 -27.78
C GLY A 79 -32.68 9.66 -29.00
N SER A 80 -32.16 8.92 -29.98
CA SER A 80 -32.88 8.59 -31.22
C SER A 80 -33.95 7.52 -31.03
N ASP A 81 -34.05 6.90 -29.84
CA ASP A 81 -34.89 5.72 -29.56
C ASP A 81 -34.50 4.47 -30.39
N GLU A 82 -33.31 4.51 -31.02
CA GLU A 82 -32.69 3.44 -31.79
C GLU A 82 -31.22 3.32 -31.37
N LEU A 83 -30.63 2.12 -31.41
CA LEU A 83 -29.20 1.93 -31.10
C LEU A 83 -28.42 1.70 -32.37
N ASP A 84 -27.48 2.58 -32.68
CA ASP A 84 -26.49 2.30 -33.71
C ASP A 84 -25.46 1.26 -33.23
N PHE A 85 -24.56 0.84 -34.13
CA PHE A 85 -23.55 -0.18 -33.79
C PHE A 85 -22.60 0.24 -32.65
N ASP A 86 -22.25 1.52 -32.59
CA ASP A 86 -21.30 2.04 -31.60
C ASP A 86 -21.99 2.12 -30.22
N GLU A 87 -23.25 2.56 -30.18
CA GLU A 87 -24.10 2.59 -29.00
C GLU A 87 -24.42 1.18 -28.48
N PHE A 88 -24.80 0.26 -29.37
CA PHE A 88 -25.03 -1.14 -29.00
C PHE A 88 -23.75 -1.78 -28.42
N GLY A 89 -22.58 -1.40 -28.94
CA GLY A 89 -21.29 -1.82 -28.41
C GLY A 89 -21.10 -1.47 -26.92
N LEU A 90 -21.73 -0.42 -26.40
CA LEU A 90 -21.60 0.00 -25.00
C LEU A 90 -22.08 -1.07 -24.01
N PHE A 91 -22.97 -1.97 -24.41
CA PHE A 91 -23.35 -3.12 -23.59
C PHE A 91 -22.13 -3.97 -23.18
N PHE A 92 -21.09 -4.02 -24.02
CA PHE A 92 -19.92 -4.86 -23.79
C PHE A 92 -18.77 -4.12 -23.11
N GLN A 93 -18.83 -2.79 -22.94
CA GLN A 93 -17.71 -2.01 -22.42
C GLN A 93 -17.28 -2.43 -21.01
N SER A 94 -18.24 -2.79 -20.15
CA SER A 94 -17.99 -3.33 -18.81
C SER A 94 -17.87 -4.85 -18.76
N ARG A 95 -18.07 -5.53 -19.90
CA ARG A 95 -18.21 -7.00 -20.04
C ARG A 95 -17.44 -7.56 -21.23
N VAL A 96 -16.28 -6.96 -21.51
CA VAL A 96 -15.38 -7.36 -22.61
C VAL A 96 -14.98 -8.84 -22.50
N GLU A 97 -14.96 -9.39 -21.29
CA GLU A 97 -14.69 -10.80 -21.01
C GLU A 97 -15.66 -11.75 -21.75
N ILE A 98 -16.94 -11.39 -21.87
CA ILE A 98 -17.94 -12.20 -22.58
C ILE A 98 -17.58 -12.29 -24.07
N LEU A 99 -17.09 -11.19 -24.67
CA LEU A 99 -16.66 -11.17 -26.07
C LEU A 99 -15.48 -12.10 -26.35
N ARG A 100 -14.68 -12.44 -25.33
CA ARG A 100 -13.56 -13.38 -25.48
C ARG A 100 -14.04 -14.76 -25.91
N TYR A 101 -15.19 -15.18 -25.39
CA TYR A 101 -15.68 -16.55 -25.53
C TYR A 101 -16.83 -16.72 -26.51
N LEU A 102 -17.51 -15.64 -26.92
CA LEU A 102 -18.53 -15.74 -27.96
C LEU A 102 -17.98 -16.41 -29.23
N PRO A 103 -18.76 -17.30 -29.87
CA PRO A 103 -18.32 -17.98 -31.08
C PRO A 103 -18.04 -16.96 -32.19
N GLY A 104 -16.86 -17.08 -32.79
CA GLY A 104 -16.45 -16.39 -34.01
C GLY A 104 -17.14 -16.95 -35.24
N THR A 105 -16.80 -16.39 -36.41
CA THR A 105 -17.43 -16.70 -37.69
C THR A 105 -17.18 -18.13 -38.18
N ASP A 106 -16.11 -18.77 -37.70
CA ASP A 106 -15.68 -20.12 -38.09
C ASP A 106 -15.75 -21.12 -36.93
N ASP A 107 -16.40 -20.76 -35.81
CA ASP A 107 -16.49 -21.63 -34.64
C ASP A 107 -17.50 -22.76 -34.81
N GLU A 108 -18.49 -22.59 -35.67
CA GLU A 108 -19.40 -23.68 -36.06
C GLU A 108 -18.65 -24.79 -36.80
N ASP A 109 -17.73 -24.43 -37.71
CA ASP A 109 -16.86 -25.38 -38.41
C ASP A 109 -15.92 -26.11 -37.43
N LYS A 110 -15.32 -25.36 -36.48
CA LYS A 110 -14.50 -25.96 -35.42
C LYS A 110 -15.30 -26.90 -34.53
N PHE A 111 -16.54 -26.55 -34.20
CA PHE A 111 -17.42 -27.40 -33.41
C PHE A 111 -17.72 -28.72 -34.14
N CYS A 112 -18.02 -28.68 -35.44
CA CYS A 112 -18.19 -29.89 -36.25
C CYS A 112 -16.94 -30.77 -36.21
N ILE A 113 -15.74 -30.18 -36.40
CA ILE A 113 -14.47 -30.92 -36.32
C ILE A 113 -14.31 -31.60 -34.95
N ILE A 114 -14.61 -30.90 -33.85
CA ILE A 114 -14.52 -31.46 -32.49
C ILE A 114 -15.48 -32.65 -32.34
N GLN A 115 -16.74 -32.49 -32.73
CA GLN A 115 -17.77 -33.53 -32.61
C GLN A 115 -17.47 -34.76 -33.48
N GLU A 116 -16.97 -34.57 -34.69
CA GLU A 116 -16.62 -35.66 -35.60
C GLU A 116 -15.35 -36.40 -35.16
N SER A 117 -14.36 -35.68 -34.61
CA SER A 117 -13.07 -36.26 -34.23
C SER A 117 -13.05 -36.89 -32.84
N ILE A 118 -13.95 -36.54 -31.92
CA ILE A 118 -13.88 -37.03 -30.52
C ILE A 118 -14.04 -38.55 -30.42
N GLU A 119 -14.88 -39.17 -31.25
CA GLU A 119 -15.07 -40.62 -31.22
C GLU A 119 -13.83 -41.33 -31.77
N GLN A 120 -13.27 -40.85 -32.87
CA GLN A 120 -12.03 -41.37 -33.44
C GLN A 120 -10.85 -41.26 -32.45
N ILE A 121 -10.73 -40.13 -31.75
CA ILE A 121 -9.74 -39.92 -30.68
C ILE A 121 -9.92 -40.98 -29.59
N ARG A 122 -11.15 -41.26 -29.18
CA ARG A 122 -11.43 -42.26 -28.13
C ARG A 122 -11.11 -43.67 -28.60
N GLU A 123 -11.56 -44.06 -29.79
CA GLU A 123 -11.33 -45.39 -30.36
C GLU A 123 -9.84 -45.68 -30.49
N HIS A 124 -9.09 -44.82 -31.16
CA HIS A 124 -7.67 -45.06 -31.39
C HIS A 124 -6.83 -44.91 -30.10
N ALA A 125 -7.18 -44.00 -29.18
CA ALA A 125 -6.54 -43.97 -27.87
C ALA A 125 -6.72 -45.28 -27.07
N ASN A 126 -7.88 -45.93 -27.16
CA ASN A 126 -8.12 -47.24 -26.53
C ASN A 126 -7.23 -48.35 -27.13
N GLU A 127 -6.87 -48.23 -28.41
CA GLU A 127 -5.98 -49.20 -29.07
C GLU A 127 -4.52 -49.04 -28.65
N ILE A 128 -4.06 -47.80 -28.49
CA ILE A 128 -2.63 -47.49 -28.30
C ILE A 128 -2.22 -47.30 -26.84
N HIS A 129 -3.17 -47.10 -25.92
CA HIS A 129 -2.87 -46.88 -24.51
C HIS A 129 -3.87 -47.57 -23.57
N PRO A 130 -3.44 -48.32 -22.54
CA PRO A 130 -4.32 -49.12 -21.67
C PRO A 130 -5.34 -48.29 -20.87
N MET A 131 -5.00 -47.04 -20.58
CA MET A 131 -5.88 -46.07 -19.92
C MET A 131 -6.44 -45.02 -20.89
N ALA A 132 -6.39 -45.28 -22.20
CA ALA A 132 -6.87 -44.40 -23.27
C ALA A 132 -6.36 -42.95 -23.11
N ILE A 133 -7.23 -41.97 -23.32
CA ILE A 133 -6.94 -40.54 -23.22
C ILE A 133 -6.36 -40.13 -21.85
N PRO A 134 -6.94 -40.52 -20.69
CA PRO A 134 -6.33 -40.24 -19.40
C PRO A 134 -4.86 -40.67 -19.31
N GLY A 135 -4.54 -41.84 -19.87
CA GLY A 135 -3.17 -42.33 -19.87
C GLY A 135 -2.23 -41.57 -20.79
N LEU A 136 -2.65 -41.33 -22.05
CA LEU A 136 -1.90 -40.49 -22.98
C LEU A 136 -1.65 -39.08 -22.43
N PHE A 137 -2.62 -38.53 -21.70
CA PHE A 137 -2.47 -37.24 -21.03
C PHE A 137 -1.48 -37.33 -19.87
N ASN A 138 -1.61 -38.33 -19.00
CA ASN A 138 -0.71 -38.55 -17.86
C ASN A 138 0.75 -38.71 -18.29
N ASP A 139 1.02 -39.44 -19.37
CA ASP A 139 2.37 -39.60 -19.93
C ASP A 139 3.00 -38.25 -20.33
N ARG A 140 2.18 -37.30 -20.81
CA ARG A 140 2.66 -35.98 -21.27
C ARG A 140 2.90 -34.99 -20.15
N ILE A 141 2.20 -35.14 -19.03
CA ILE A 141 2.34 -34.24 -17.89
C ILE A 141 3.37 -34.72 -16.86
N GLU A 142 3.94 -35.92 -16.99
CA GLU A 142 4.90 -36.52 -16.04
C GLU A 142 6.05 -35.56 -15.66
N ASN A 143 6.52 -34.80 -16.64
CA ASN A 143 7.67 -33.89 -16.49
C ASN A 143 7.29 -32.42 -16.23
N ILE A 144 6.00 -32.08 -16.18
CA ILE A 144 5.57 -30.70 -15.92
C ILE A 144 5.77 -30.39 -14.43
N LYS A 145 6.51 -29.32 -14.14
CA LYS A 145 6.77 -28.82 -12.78
C LYS A 145 6.45 -27.33 -12.66
N PRO A 146 5.91 -26.87 -11.51
CA PRO A 146 5.48 -27.66 -10.36
C PRO A 146 4.22 -28.48 -10.67
N ILE A 147 4.06 -29.63 -10.00
CA ILE A 147 2.83 -30.43 -10.07
C ILE A 147 1.75 -29.70 -9.27
N VAL A 148 0.55 -29.60 -9.82
CA VAL A 148 -0.63 -29.04 -9.15
C VAL A 148 -1.61 -30.17 -8.88
N ASP A 149 -1.89 -30.40 -7.60
CA ASP A 149 -2.77 -31.49 -7.17
C ASP A 149 -4.22 -31.30 -7.65
N GLY A 150 -4.74 -32.32 -8.34
CA GLY A 150 -6.08 -32.34 -8.94
C GLY A 150 -6.27 -31.52 -10.23
N LEU A 151 -5.21 -30.92 -10.81
CA LEU A 151 -5.33 -30.19 -12.07
C LEU A 151 -5.61 -31.12 -13.26
N ALA A 152 -4.92 -32.26 -13.33
CA ALA A 152 -5.13 -33.24 -14.40
C ALA A 152 -6.56 -33.79 -14.38
N ASP A 153 -7.04 -34.16 -13.19
CA ASP A 153 -8.38 -34.68 -12.98
C ASP A 153 -9.45 -33.65 -13.37
N ALA A 154 -9.29 -32.39 -12.93
CA ALA A 154 -10.21 -31.31 -13.31
C ALA A 154 -10.30 -31.12 -14.83
N ILE A 155 -9.18 -31.22 -15.55
CA ILE A 155 -9.18 -31.11 -17.02
C ILE A 155 -9.91 -32.29 -17.67
N LEU A 156 -9.65 -33.51 -17.20
CA LEU A 156 -10.29 -34.72 -17.72
C LEU A 156 -11.81 -34.75 -17.43
N ASP A 157 -12.22 -34.26 -16.27
CA ASP A 157 -13.63 -34.16 -15.89
C ASP A 157 -14.34 -33.05 -16.70
N ASP A 158 -13.69 -31.92 -16.92
CA ASP A 158 -14.31 -30.72 -17.49
C ASP A 158 -14.23 -30.64 -19.02
N ILE A 159 -13.45 -31.49 -19.68
CA ILE A 159 -13.31 -31.45 -21.15
C ILE A 159 -14.62 -31.82 -21.87
N GLY A 160 -15.45 -32.69 -21.28
CA GLY A 160 -16.78 -33.00 -21.82
C GLY A 160 -17.67 -31.77 -21.84
N ASP A 161 -17.76 -31.07 -20.70
CA ASP A 161 -18.50 -29.80 -20.58
C ASP A 161 -17.99 -28.74 -21.57
N ALA A 162 -16.66 -28.64 -21.76
CA ALA A 162 -16.07 -27.69 -22.69
C ALA A 162 -16.42 -28.00 -24.16
N VAL A 163 -16.55 -29.27 -24.52
CA VAL A 163 -17.02 -29.71 -25.84
C VAL A 163 -18.51 -29.41 -25.99
N ASP A 164 -19.34 -29.85 -25.03
CA ASP A 164 -20.80 -29.70 -25.09
C ASP A 164 -21.24 -28.23 -25.11
N CYS A 165 -20.49 -27.36 -24.42
CA CYS A 165 -20.75 -25.92 -24.33
C CYS A 165 -19.77 -25.09 -25.18
N PHE A 166 -19.15 -25.65 -26.22
CA PHE A 166 -18.16 -24.93 -27.02
C PHE A 166 -18.71 -23.64 -27.66
N LEU A 167 -19.96 -23.70 -28.16
CA LEU A 167 -20.67 -22.55 -28.74
C LEU A 167 -21.40 -21.70 -27.68
N GLU A 168 -21.57 -22.24 -26.47
CA GLU A 168 -22.30 -21.61 -25.36
C GLU A 168 -21.46 -21.60 -24.05
N PRO A 169 -20.23 -21.05 -24.08
CA PRO A 169 -19.26 -21.21 -22.99
C PRO A 169 -19.69 -20.53 -21.68
N ASP A 170 -20.63 -19.59 -21.74
CA ASP A 170 -21.18 -18.94 -20.56
C ASP A 170 -21.90 -19.92 -19.62
N LYS A 171 -22.46 -21.02 -20.15
CA LYS A 171 -23.12 -22.08 -19.36
C LYS A 171 -22.18 -22.72 -18.34
N ILE A 172 -20.90 -22.82 -18.66
CA ILE A 172 -19.88 -23.47 -17.81
C ILE A 172 -18.93 -22.47 -17.15
N MET A 173 -18.80 -21.26 -17.69
CA MET A 173 -17.79 -20.27 -17.29
C MET A 173 -17.73 -20.02 -15.77
N LYS A 174 -18.89 -19.90 -15.10
CA LYS A 174 -18.93 -19.67 -13.65
C LYS A 174 -18.33 -20.86 -12.88
N ALA A 175 -18.76 -22.08 -13.21
CA ALA A 175 -18.29 -23.29 -12.55
C ALA A 175 -16.79 -23.51 -12.78
N LYS A 176 -16.31 -23.33 -14.02
CA LYS A 176 -14.88 -23.50 -14.34
C LYS A 176 -14.03 -22.41 -13.69
N ARG A 177 -14.51 -21.18 -13.60
CA ARG A 177 -13.86 -20.11 -12.81
C ARG A 177 -13.72 -20.49 -11.34
N GLU A 178 -14.74 -21.08 -10.72
CA GLU A 178 -14.68 -21.57 -9.34
C GLU A 178 -13.65 -22.71 -9.17
N VAL A 179 -13.59 -23.65 -10.12
CA VAL A 179 -12.55 -24.70 -10.14
C VAL A 179 -11.15 -24.09 -10.24
N GLY A 180 -10.95 -23.11 -11.12
CA GLY A 180 -9.70 -22.37 -11.25
C GLY A 180 -9.26 -21.69 -9.96
N TYR A 181 -10.20 -21.08 -9.23
CA TYR A 181 -9.94 -20.48 -7.92
C TYR A 181 -9.44 -21.53 -6.93
N VAL A 182 -10.12 -22.69 -6.85
CA VAL A 182 -9.71 -23.79 -5.96
C VAL A 182 -8.32 -24.29 -6.33
N LEU A 183 -8.02 -24.46 -7.62
CA LEU A 183 -6.70 -24.88 -8.09
C LEU A 183 -5.61 -23.83 -7.75
N ALA A 184 -5.94 -22.54 -7.79
CA ALA A 184 -5.03 -21.47 -7.38
C ALA A 184 -4.62 -21.59 -5.90
N THR A 185 -5.55 -22.00 -5.02
CA THR A 185 -5.23 -22.27 -3.61
C THR A 185 -4.20 -23.41 -3.43
N ARG A 186 -4.07 -24.27 -4.43
CA ARG A 186 -3.12 -25.39 -4.49
C ARG A 186 -1.84 -25.04 -5.25
N GLY A 187 -1.67 -23.77 -5.63
CA GLY A 187 -0.48 -23.27 -6.33
C GLY A 187 -0.56 -23.34 -7.86
N ALA A 188 -1.76 -23.54 -8.44
CA ALA A 188 -1.90 -23.42 -9.89
C ALA A 188 -1.56 -22.01 -10.38
N THR A 189 -0.76 -21.95 -11.43
CA THR A 189 -0.37 -20.71 -12.10
C THR A 189 -0.80 -20.74 -13.56
N LYS A 190 -0.78 -19.57 -14.22
CA LYS A 190 -0.99 -19.47 -15.67
C LYS A 190 -0.12 -20.47 -16.47
N ALA A 191 1.16 -20.59 -16.10
CA ALA A 191 2.09 -21.49 -16.75
C ALA A 191 1.71 -22.97 -16.59
N ASN A 192 1.06 -23.35 -15.48
CA ASN A 192 0.54 -24.70 -15.31
C ASN A 192 -0.59 -24.97 -16.30
N PHE A 193 -1.55 -24.05 -16.44
CA PHE A 193 -2.67 -24.23 -17.38
C PHE A 193 -2.20 -24.25 -18.84
N ASP A 194 -1.22 -23.43 -19.21
CA ASP A 194 -0.61 -23.45 -20.54
C ASP A 194 0.00 -24.84 -20.82
N ALA A 195 0.87 -25.31 -19.93
CA ALA A 195 1.55 -26.59 -20.10
C ALA A 195 0.61 -27.81 -20.09
N TYR A 196 -0.41 -27.81 -19.22
CA TYR A 196 -1.40 -28.89 -19.17
C TYR A 196 -2.36 -28.85 -20.37
N GLY A 197 -2.74 -27.66 -20.84
CA GLY A 197 -3.53 -27.50 -22.07
C GLY A 197 -2.79 -28.05 -23.29
N ASP A 198 -1.52 -27.69 -23.45
CA ASP A 198 -0.66 -28.20 -24.53
C ASP A 198 -0.46 -29.72 -24.44
N ALA A 199 -0.28 -30.25 -23.24
CA ALA A 199 -0.18 -31.68 -23.01
C ALA A 199 -1.47 -32.42 -23.36
N MET A 200 -2.64 -31.87 -23.04
CA MET A 200 -3.92 -32.47 -23.40
C MET A 200 -4.16 -32.43 -24.92
N LEU A 201 -3.83 -31.32 -25.57
CA LEU A 201 -3.90 -31.20 -27.03
C LEU A 201 -3.00 -32.23 -27.72
N SER A 202 -1.77 -32.39 -27.23
CA SER A 202 -0.85 -33.41 -27.73
C SER A 202 -1.35 -34.84 -27.44
N ALA A 203 -2.09 -35.05 -26.35
CA ALA A 203 -2.73 -36.33 -26.06
C ALA A 203 -3.83 -36.65 -27.08
N PHE A 204 -4.63 -35.65 -27.46
CA PHE A 204 -5.62 -35.78 -28.54
C PHE A 204 -4.99 -36.03 -29.90
N GLU A 205 -3.89 -35.36 -30.23
CA GLU A 205 -3.17 -35.61 -31.48
C GLU A 205 -2.70 -37.07 -31.59
N ALA A 206 -2.10 -37.63 -30.54
CA ALA A 206 -1.74 -39.04 -30.55
C ALA A 206 -2.95 -39.97 -30.47
N GLY A 207 -3.99 -39.58 -29.72
CA GLY A 207 -5.24 -40.32 -29.61
C GLY A 207 -5.99 -40.40 -30.94
N TYR A 208 -5.84 -39.42 -31.82
CA TYR A 208 -6.40 -39.44 -33.18
C TYR A 208 -5.55 -40.27 -34.14
N GLY A 209 -4.22 -40.15 -34.03
CA GLY A 209 -3.26 -40.89 -34.86
C GLY A 209 -3.11 -40.30 -36.27
N GLU A 210 -3.01 -41.18 -37.28
CA GLU A 210 -2.87 -40.75 -38.67
C GLU A 210 -4.10 -39.97 -39.15
N GLY A 211 -3.86 -38.79 -39.73
CA GLY A 211 -4.92 -37.91 -40.26
C GLY A 211 -5.25 -36.71 -39.38
N TRP A 212 -4.57 -36.52 -38.23
CA TRP A 212 -4.63 -35.27 -37.50
C TRP A 212 -4.15 -34.11 -38.40
N THR A 213 -4.95 -33.04 -38.50
CA THR A 213 -4.67 -31.91 -39.41
C THR A 213 -4.52 -30.61 -38.64
N ALA A 214 -4.07 -29.55 -39.33
CA ALA A 214 -4.04 -28.20 -38.76
C ALA A 214 -5.42 -27.73 -38.28
N ALA A 215 -6.50 -28.14 -38.95
CA ALA A 215 -7.86 -27.77 -38.55
C ALA A 215 -8.28 -28.46 -37.24
N HIS A 216 -7.88 -29.74 -37.04
CA HIS A 216 -8.07 -30.42 -35.76
C HIS A 216 -7.30 -29.72 -34.63
N HIS A 217 -6.03 -29.39 -34.89
CA HIS A 217 -5.17 -28.70 -33.93
C HIS A 217 -5.76 -27.34 -33.53
N GLU A 218 -6.27 -26.56 -34.49
CA GLU A 218 -6.89 -25.28 -34.23
C GLU A 218 -8.21 -25.41 -33.45
N ALA A 219 -9.09 -26.34 -33.85
CA ALA A 219 -10.37 -26.56 -33.21
C ALA A 219 -10.23 -27.01 -31.74
N TRP A 220 -9.45 -28.06 -31.51
CA TRP A 220 -9.20 -28.57 -30.16
C TRP A 220 -8.35 -27.61 -29.32
N GLY A 221 -7.37 -26.95 -29.93
CA GLY A 221 -6.57 -25.92 -29.27
C GLY A 221 -7.42 -24.76 -28.79
N LYS A 222 -8.43 -24.34 -29.57
CA LYS A 222 -9.40 -23.33 -29.14
C LYS A 222 -10.30 -23.82 -28.01
N CYS A 223 -10.84 -25.04 -28.10
CA CYS A 223 -11.68 -25.63 -27.06
C CYS A 223 -10.94 -25.72 -25.71
N LEU A 224 -9.74 -26.32 -25.71
CA LEU A 224 -8.88 -26.40 -24.52
C LEU A 224 -8.42 -25.01 -24.06
N GLY A 225 -8.07 -24.13 -24.99
CA GLY A 225 -7.67 -22.75 -24.70
C GLY A 225 -8.75 -21.99 -23.94
N ASN A 226 -10.02 -22.13 -24.35
CA ASN A 226 -11.18 -21.54 -23.68
C ASN A 226 -11.33 -22.11 -22.25
N LEU A 227 -11.27 -23.44 -22.09
CA LEU A 227 -11.36 -24.08 -20.77
C LEU A 227 -10.24 -23.60 -19.83
N MET A 228 -8.99 -23.60 -20.29
CA MET A 228 -7.85 -23.12 -19.49
C MET A 228 -7.99 -21.65 -19.11
N ASP A 229 -8.55 -20.83 -20.00
CA ASP A 229 -8.75 -19.41 -19.73
C ASP A 229 -9.81 -19.18 -18.65
N MET A 230 -10.89 -19.98 -18.63
CA MET A 230 -11.87 -19.95 -17.55
C MET A 230 -11.24 -20.29 -16.20
N TYR A 231 -10.33 -21.28 -16.14
CA TYR A 231 -9.56 -21.55 -14.92
C TYR A 231 -8.67 -20.38 -14.51
N ARG A 232 -8.00 -19.73 -15.48
CA ARG A 232 -7.14 -18.56 -15.21
C ARG A 232 -7.93 -17.41 -14.59
N LEU A 233 -9.18 -17.17 -15.00
CA LEU A 233 -10.05 -16.18 -14.36
C LEU A 233 -10.22 -16.45 -12.85
N GLY A 234 -10.36 -17.72 -12.46
CA GLY A 234 -10.42 -18.10 -11.05
C GLY A 234 -9.13 -17.82 -10.29
N VAL A 235 -7.99 -18.00 -10.96
CA VAL A 235 -6.67 -17.68 -10.39
C VAL A 235 -6.51 -16.18 -10.20
N GLU A 236 -6.99 -15.37 -11.15
CA GLU A 236 -6.98 -13.91 -11.04
C GLU A 236 -7.81 -13.42 -9.86
N ASP A 237 -8.97 -14.04 -9.61
CA ASP A 237 -9.80 -13.76 -8.43
C ASP A 237 -9.06 -14.06 -7.12
N PHE A 238 -8.47 -15.26 -7.03
CA PHE A 238 -7.69 -15.65 -5.86
C PHE A 238 -6.53 -14.68 -5.60
N GLN A 239 -5.78 -14.32 -6.66
CA GLN A 239 -4.68 -13.37 -6.55
C GLN A 239 -5.14 -11.96 -6.15
N LYS A 240 -6.30 -11.52 -6.65
CA LYS A 240 -6.89 -10.25 -6.27
C LYS A 240 -7.24 -10.24 -4.78
N GLU A 241 -7.92 -11.27 -4.30
CA GLU A 241 -8.28 -11.41 -2.89
C GLU A 241 -7.03 -11.43 -1.98
N GLU A 242 -5.98 -12.15 -2.37
CA GLU A 242 -4.70 -12.18 -1.64
C GLU A 242 -4.01 -10.81 -1.62
N ARG A 243 -4.05 -10.04 -2.72
CA ARG A 243 -3.55 -8.67 -2.75
C ARG A 243 -4.35 -7.77 -1.82
N ASP A 244 -5.67 -7.87 -1.85
CA ASP A 244 -6.57 -7.05 -1.02
C ASP A 244 -6.35 -7.35 0.47
N LYS A 245 -6.20 -8.62 0.85
CA LYS A 245 -5.82 -9.03 2.22
C LYS A 245 -4.48 -8.46 2.67
N LYS A 246 -3.46 -8.52 1.79
CA LYS A 246 -2.13 -7.95 2.08
C LYS A 246 -2.20 -6.43 2.24
N GLN A 247 -2.93 -5.75 1.38
CA GLN A 247 -3.12 -4.32 1.44
C GLN A 247 -3.85 -3.91 2.74
N ALA A 248 -4.92 -4.62 3.10
CA ALA A 248 -5.63 -4.40 4.36
C ALA A 248 -4.73 -4.61 5.58
N ALA A 249 -3.86 -5.63 5.56
CA ALA A 249 -2.89 -5.86 6.64
C ALA A 249 -1.84 -4.73 6.75
N ILE A 250 -1.37 -4.19 5.61
CA ILE A 250 -0.45 -3.05 5.59
C ILE A 250 -1.14 -1.80 6.16
N GLU A 251 -2.39 -1.55 5.81
CA GLU A 251 -3.16 -0.41 6.33
C GLU A 251 -3.42 -0.55 7.83
N ALA A 252 -3.77 -1.74 8.30
CA ALA A 252 -3.92 -2.03 9.72
C ALA A 252 -2.61 -1.82 10.51
N ALA A 253 -1.47 -2.26 9.96
CA ALA A 253 -0.15 -2.06 10.57
C ALA A 253 0.21 -0.57 10.67
N LYS A 254 -0.05 0.22 9.61
CA LYS A 254 0.15 1.68 9.62
C LYS A 254 -0.74 2.38 10.65
N ALA A 255 -2.00 1.96 10.77
CA ALA A 255 -2.92 2.51 11.77
C ALA A 255 -2.41 2.22 13.21
N ALA A 256 -1.96 0.99 13.48
CA ALA A 256 -1.39 0.62 14.77
C ALA A 256 -0.11 1.40 15.11
N GLU A 257 0.77 1.61 14.12
CA GLU A 257 1.98 2.43 14.30
C GLU A 257 1.64 3.90 14.62
N ALA A 258 0.65 4.47 13.92
CA ALA A 258 0.19 5.83 14.16
C ALA A 258 -0.41 5.99 15.57
N GLU A 259 -1.21 5.03 16.03
CA GLU A 259 -1.78 5.02 17.37
C GLU A 259 -0.69 4.89 18.46
N ALA A 260 0.27 4.00 18.25
CA ALA A 260 1.41 3.83 19.17
C ALA A 260 2.25 5.12 19.27
N LYS A 261 2.51 5.79 18.15
CA LYS A 261 3.21 7.09 18.13
C LYS A 261 2.41 8.16 18.87
N ALA A 262 1.10 8.27 18.62
CA ALA A 262 0.25 9.23 19.32
C ALA A 262 0.21 8.99 20.84
N ALA A 263 0.19 7.72 21.26
CA ALA A 263 0.27 7.35 22.67
C ALA A 263 1.63 7.72 23.29
N ALA A 264 2.73 7.49 22.57
CA ALA A 264 4.07 7.87 23.00
C ALA A 264 4.23 9.39 23.13
N ASP A 265 3.75 10.16 22.14
CA ASP A 265 3.77 11.63 22.15
C ASP A 265 2.96 12.17 23.34
N LYS A 266 1.78 11.62 23.59
CA LYS A 266 0.95 11.99 24.75
C LYS A 266 1.63 11.67 26.08
N ALA A 267 2.31 10.53 26.18
CA ALA A 267 3.07 10.16 27.37
C ALA A 267 4.28 11.11 27.59
N ALA A 268 4.99 11.47 26.52
CA ALA A 268 6.11 12.41 26.56
C ALA A 268 5.66 13.82 27.00
N ILE A 269 4.54 14.31 26.47
CA ILE A 269 3.95 15.59 26.89
C ILE A 269 3.62 15.57 28.38
N LYS A 270 2.95 14.52 28.86
CA LYS A 270 2.61 14.38 30.28
C LYS A 270 3.86 14.34 31.17
N ALA A 271 4.88 13.58 30.77
CA ALA A 271 6.15 13.50 31.50
C ALA A 271 6.86 14.86 31.57
N ALA A 272 6.84 15.64 30.47
CA ALA A 272 7.39 16.99 30.45
C ALA A 272 6.62 17.96 31.37
N GLU A 273 5.29 17.88 31.40
CA GLU A 273 4.46 18.68 32.32
C GLU A 273 4.73 18.33 33.79
N ASP A 274 4.82 17.04 34.11
CA ASP A 274 5.10 16.57 35.47
C ASP A 274 6.52 17.00 35.92
N ALA A 275 7.51 16.92 35.02
CA ALA A 275 8.86 17.41 35.29
C ALA A 275 8.90 18.94 35.51
N LYS A 276 8.14 19.71 34.72
CA LYS A 276 8.03 21.16 34.89
C LYS A 276 7.43 21.52 36.25
N LYS A 277 6.34 20.85 36.67
CA LYS A 277 5.72 21.05 37.99
C LYS A 277 6.67 20.71 39.13
N ALA A 278 7.46 19.65 38.99
CA ALA A 278 8.48 19.28 39.98
C ALA A 278 9.57 20.36 40.10
N ALA A 279 10.08 20.85 38.97
CA ALA A 279 11.08 21.93 38.94
C ALA A 279 10.54 23.24 39.52
N GLU A 280 9.29 23.62 39.23
CA GLU A 280 8.64 24.80 39.82
C GLU A 280 8.51 24.68 41.34
N LYS A 281 8.17 23.48 41.84
CA LYS A 281 8.11 23.22 43.28
C LYS A 281 9.48 23.34 43.94
N GLU A 282 10.52 22.74 43.34
CA GLU A 282 11.89 22.79 43.85
C GLU A 282 12.44 24.22 43.85
N ALA A 283 12.17 24.99 42.78
CA ALA A 283 12.54 26.40 42.70
C ALA A 283 11.84 27.24 43.79
N ALA A 284 10.55 26.99 44.05
CA ALA A 284 9.81 27.68 45.12
C ALA A 284 10.36 27.32 46.52
N GLU A 285 10.76 26.08 46.76
CA GLU A 285 11.41 25.66 48.00
C GLU A 285 12.79 26.30 48.16
N ALA A 286 13.60 26.35 47.10
CA ALA A 286 14.89 27.04 47.09
C ALA A 286 14.75 28.54 47.35
N GLN A 287 13.75 29.19 46.75
CA GLN A 287 13.50 30.62 46.96
C GLN A 287 13.11 30.91 48.42
N LYS A 288 12.25 30.09 49.03
CA LYS A 288 11.94 30.17 50.46
C LYS A 288 13.19 30.00 51.34
N ALA A 289 14.10 29.09 50.96
CA ALA A 289 15.36 28.90 51.69
C ALA A 289 16.27 30.13 51.59
N VAL A 290 16.36 30.76 50.42
CA VAL A 290 17.10 32.02 50.23
C VAL A 290 16.51 33.16 51.06
N GLU A 291 15.19 33.36 51.02
CA GLU A 291 14.51 34.38 51.83
C GLU A 291 14.75 34.16 53.34
N ALA A 292 14.69 32.91 53.80
CA ALA A 292 14.99 32.57 55.18
C ALA A 292 16.45 32.85 55.56
N ALA A 293 17.40 32.56 54.65
CA ALA A 293 18.82 32.85 54.85
C ALA A 293 19.10 34.36 54.87
N GLU A 294 18.47 35.14 54.00
CA GLU A 294 18.56 36.60 54.00
C GLU A 294 18.00 37.21 55.29
N LYS A 295 16.86 36.71 55.77
CA LYS A 295 16.29 37.15 57.04
C LYS A 295 17.26 36.89 58.20
N LYS A 296 17.85 35.69 58.27
CA LYS A 296 18.89 35.38 59.27
C LYS A 296 20.10 36.29 59.15
N ARG A 297 20.58 36.59 57.94
CA ARG A 297 21.69 37.54 57.73
C ARG A 297 21.33 38.94 58.24
N LYS A 298 20.13 39.44 57.96
CA LYS A 298 19.67 40.75 58.46
C LYS A 298 19.62 40.79 59.98
N GLU A 299 19.10 39.75 60.61
CA GLU A 299 19.08 39.62 62.08
C GLU A 299 20.51 39.56 62.66
N GLU A 300 21.43 38.85 62.01
CA GLU A 300 22.84 38.75 62.42
C GLU A 300 23.59 40.08 62.22
N ASP A 301 23.35 40.78 61.11
CA ASP A 301 23.92 42.09 60.81
C ASP A 301 23.39 43.16 61.78
N GLU A 302 22.10 43.14 62.14
CA GLU A 302 21.54 43.99 63.21
C GLU A 302 22.19 43.71 64.56
N LYS A 303 22.39 42.43 64.91
CA LYS A 303 23.08 42.05 66.15
C LYS A 303 24.51 42.58 66.15
N ARG A 304 25.26 42.40 65.06
CA ARG A 304 26.62 42.94 64.89
C ARG A 304 26.63 44.47 64.94
N ALA A 305 25.63 45.14 64.39
CA ALA A 305 25.51 46.60 64.46
C ALA A 305 25.31 47.07 65.90
N ARG A 306 24.42 46.42 66.67
CA ARG A 306 24.22 46.72 68.10
C ARG A 306 25.49 46.46 68.92
N GLU A 307 26.17 45.34 68.68
CA GLU A 307 27.45 45.03 69.33
C GLU A 307 28.52 46.08 69.01
N ARG A 308 28.61 46.54 67.75
CA ARG A 308 29.53 47.62 67.35
C ARG A 308 29.18 48.94 68.03
N GLU A 309 27.90 49.28 68.12
CA GLU A 309 27.45 50.49 68.79
C GLU A 309 27.77 50.47 70.29
N GLU A 310 27.55 49.33 70.95
CA GLU A 310 27.91 49.15 72.36
C GLU A 310 29.43 49.21 72.57
N LYS A 311 30.20 48.61 71.66
CA LYS A 311 31.67 48.67 71.69
C LYS A 311 32.19 50.09 71.43
N ALA A 312 31.57 50.83 70.51
CA ALA A 312 31.88 52.23 70.24
C ALA A 312 31.53 53.11 71.45
N LYS A 313 30.40 52.88 72.12
CA LYS A 313 30.05 53.56 73.38
C LYS A 313 31.05 53.27 74.49
N LYS A 314 31.52 52.02 74.62
CA LYS A 314 32.57 51.63 75.57
C LYS A 314 33.92 52.28 75.24
N LEU A 315 34.29 52.35 73.96
CA LEU A 315 35.50 53.04 73.50
C LEU A 315 35.42 54.56 73.72
N ALA A 316 34.30 55.19 73.41
CA ALA A 316 34.09 56.61 73.64
C ALA A 316 34.10 56.96 75.14
N ALA A 317 33.53 56.10 75.99
CA ALA A 317 33.60 56.25 77.45
C ALA A 317 35.02 56.02 78.00
N ALA A 318 35.85 55.20 77.33
CA ALA A 318 37.25 55.02 77.67
C ALA A 318 38.12 56.19 77.17
N GLU A 319 37.87 56.73 75.98
CA GLU A 319 38.54 57.93 75.45
C GLU A 319 38.19 59.18 76.26
N ALA A 320 36.95 59.33 76.75
CA ALA A 320 36.55 60.42 77.63
C ALA A 320 37.20 60.40 79.02
N LYS A 321 37.87 59.30 79.40
CA LYS A 321 38.64 59.16 80.65
C LYS A 321 40.15 59.32 80.48
N LYS A 322 40.64 59.45 79.25
CA LYS A 322 42.06 59.72 78.99
C LYS A 322 42.34 61.21 79.21
N THR A 323 43.44 61.50 79.88
CA THR A 323 43.92 62.88 80.04
C THR A 323 44.49 63.41 78.70
N GLU A 324 44.55 64.72 78.53
CA GLU A 324 45.07 65.37 77.29
C GLU A 324 46.45 64.87 76.86
N GLU A 325 47.25 64.39 77.82
CA GLU A 325 48.60 63.86 77.61
C GLU A 325 48.61 62.45 77.00
N GLU A 326 47.71 61.55 77.42
CA GLU A 326 47.58 60.19 76.86
C GLU A 326 47.00 60.20 75.43
N LEU A 327 46.11 61.16 75.13
CA LEU A 327 45.57 61.37 73.78
C LEU A 327 46.61 61.89 72.79
N ALA A 328 47.63 62.63 73.26
CA ALA A 328 48.74 63.12 72.46
C ALA A 328 49.76 62.02 72.13
N GLU A 329 50.06 61.13 73.10
CA GLU A 329 50.90 59.95 72.87
C GLU A 329 50.27 58.94 71.91
N GLU A 330 48.97 58.67 72.06
CA GLU A 330 48.26 57.73 71.18
C GLU A 330 48.16 58.26 69.74
N ARG A 331 48.02 59.59 69.55
CA ARG A 331 48.12 60.22 68.22
C ARG A 331 49.51 60.05 67.61
N LYS A 332 50.58 60.29 68.38
CA LYS A 332 51.96 60.03 67.94
C LYS A 332 52.18 58.56 67.57
N LEU A 333 51.67 57.63 68.36
CA LEU A 333 51.79 56.20 68.09
C LEU A 333 50.98 55.78 66.84
N LYS A 334 49.77 56.30 66.66
CA LYS A 334 48.95 56.07 65.44
C LYS A 334 49.63 56.62 64.20
N GLU A 335 50.26 57.79 64.31
CA GLU A 335 50.99 58.43 63.22
C GLU A 335 52.26 57.64 62.86
N GLN A 336 53.00 57.14 63.85
CA GLN A 336 54.11 56.20 63.65
C GLN A 336 53.66 54.88 63.00
N ARG A 337 52.50 54.34 63.42
CA ARG A 337 51.95 53.11 62.84
C ARG A 337 51.46 53.31 61.40
N MET A 338 50.81 54.43 61.11
CA MET A 338 50.44 54.80 59.74
C MET A 338 51.67 55.07 58.87
N ALA A 339 52.73 55.69 59.42
CA ALA A 339 54.00 55.84 58.73
C ALA A 339 54.63 54.49 58.40
N LEU A 340 54.57 53.51 59.31
CA LEU A 340 55.04 52.14 59.08
C LEU A 340 54.21 51.41 58.01
N VAL A 341 52.87 51.55 58.01
CA VAL A 341 52.01 50.95 56.97
C VAL A 341 52.27 51.58 55.61
N ARG A 342 52.43 52.91 55.54
CA ARG A 342 52.82 53.61 54.30
C ARG A 342 54.20 53.20 53.83
N ALA A 343 55.16 53.00 54.74
CA ALA A 343 56.49 52.49 54.41
C ALA A 343 56.44 51.05 53.87
N ASN A 344 55.61 50.17 54.45
CA ASN A 344 55.41 48.80 53.96
C ASN A 344 54.69 48.73 52.61
N GLN A 345 53.66 49.57 52.39
CA GLN A 345 53.01 49.69 51.09
C GLN A 345 53.98 50.25 50.03
N ALA A 346 54.79 51.25 50.38
CA ALA A 346 55.82 51.78 49.49
C ALA A 346 56.91 50.74 49.17
N ALA A 347 57.35 49.95 50.17
CA ALA A 347 58.31 48.86 49.97
C ALA A 347 57.73 47.73 49.11
N ARG A 348 56.45 47.41 49.25
CA ARG A 348 55.76 46.44 48.41
C ARG A 348 55.63 46.91 46.97
N MET A 349 55.24 48.16 46.75
CA MET A 349 55.20 48.77 45.40
C MET A 349 56.60 48.81 44.77
N LYS A 350 57.66 49.04 45.56
CA LYS A 350 59.05 49.03 45.08
C LYS A 350 59.51 47.62 44.68
N ARG A 351 59.15 46.59 45.46
CA ARG A 351 59.39 45.18 45.11
C ARG A 351 58.59 44.73 43.88
N GLU A 352 57.35 45.19 43.74
CA GLU A 352 56.53 44.94 42.54
C GLU A 352 57.11 45.65 41.30
N GLN A 353 57.72 46.83 41.44
CA GLN A 353 58.43 47.53 40.36
C GLN A 353 59.80 46.92 40.01
N GLU A 354 60.55 46.38 40.97
CA GLU A 354 61.79 45.64 40.72
C GLU A 354 61.51 44.28 40.06
N ALA A 355 60.46 43.56 40.49
CA ALA A 355 60.01 42.33 39.85
C ALA A 355 59.55 42.52 38.40
N LEU A 356 59.09 43.74 38.04
CA LEU A 356 58.74 44.09 36.66
C LEU A 356 59.96 44.42 35.79
N LYS A 357 61.13 44.72 36.37
CA LYS A 357 62.37 45.03 35.64
C LYS A 357 63.24 43.80 35.38
N ASP A 358 63.12 42.76 36.22
CA ASP A 358 63.80 41.47 36.05
C ASP A 358 63.02 40.48 35.14
N GLN A 359 61.85 40.89 34.63
CA GLN A 359 61.21 40.19 33.51
C GLN A 359 61.90 40.57 32.20
N GLU A 360 62.95 39.82 31.84
CA GLU A 360 63.52 39.84 30.49
C GLU A 360 62.41 39.61 29.43
N PRO A 361 62.52 40.24 28.24
CA PRO A 361 61.51 40.12 27.20
C PRO A 361 61.44 38.66 26.73
N PHE A 362 60.39 37.94 27.11
CA PHE A 362 60.15 36.58 26.66
C PHE A 362 59.99 36.60 25.14
N CYS A 363 61.05 36.12 24.47
CA CYS A 363 61.22 36.09 23.03
C CYS A 363 60.09 35.29 22.38
N PHE A 364 59.36 35.98 21.52
CA PHE A 364 58.31 35.47 20.67
C PHE A 364 58.93 34.67 19.51
N CYS A 365 59.30 33.40 19.70
CA CYS A 365 59.59 32.51 18.57
C CYS A 365 59.55 31.01 18.97
N LEU A 366 58.70 30.27 18.23
CA LEU A 366 58.75 28.83 17.93
C LEU A 366 58.32 27.82 19.01
N LYS A 367 57.07 27.34 18.87
CA LYS A 367 56.81 25.91 18.63
C LYS A 367 55.50 25.68 17.87
N LYS A 368 55.67 25.43 16.57
CA LYS A 368 54.74 24.66 15.73
C LYS A 368 54.49 23.29 16.36
N GLY A 369 53.24 22.83 16.31
CA GLY A 369 52.94 21.43 16.03
C GLY A 369 52.15 20.66 17.08
N MET A 370 50.87 20.41 16.75
CA MET A 370 50.05 19.22 17.05
C MET A 370 49.64 19.05 18.54
N VAL A 371 48.39 18.72 18.90
CA VAL A 371 47.61 17.57 18.45
C VAL A 371 46.10 17.83 18.62
N LYS A 372 45.39 17.61 17.52
CA LYS A 372 44.03 17.05 17.31
C LYS A 372 43.01 17.16 18.45
N GLY A 373 41.92 17.86 18.12
CA GLY A 373 40.62 17.68 18.75
C GLY A 373 40.07 16.28 18.52
N THR A 374 39.33 15.82 19.52
CA THR A 374 38.33 14.75 19.40
C THR A 374 37.11 15.22 20.21
N PRO A 375 35.90 15.21 19.63
CA PRO A 375 34.66 15.41 20.35
C PRO A 375 34.12 14.06 20.85
N LEU A 376 33.65 14.02 22.09
CA LEU A 376 32.85 12.94 22.70
C LEU A 376 31.91 13.67 23.68
N TYR A 377 30.61 13.42 23.78
CA TYR A 377 29.62 12.62 23.06
C TYR A 377 28.27 13.31 23.34
#